data_AF-A0A423PQU8-F1
#
_entry.id   AF-A0A423PQU8-F1
#
_cell.length_a   1.000
_cell.length_b   1.000
_cell.length_c   1.000
_cell.angle_alpha   90.00
_cell.angle_beta   90.00
_cell.angle_gamma   90.00
#
_symmetry.space_group_name_H-M   'P 1'
#
loop_
_entity.id
_entity.type
_entity.pdbx_description
1 polymer ?
#
loop_
_entity_poly.entity_id
_entity_poly.type
_entity_poly.pdbx_seq_one_letter_code
_entity_poly.pdbx_strand_id
1 'polypeptide(L)'
;MTRTETIRGFILALVLTGGATALAQEAPTDDEAQQIRERTAPLAEQGNASAQYNMGVLYDEGYGVERNYETALEWYRRAAEQEYAKAEHNLGIMYQEGHGTEADPERAAEWFRRAAEHGEPAAQNNLAVMYVRGQGVPRNLGEAAKWAARAAEAGNESARANLPHIADALPDSRIEGDNVNIRSEPSRQARVLRQADASDEVVLLARDGDWTQVLFRSDYAVGWVANFLLAEATAPGGGAAQSTSEVTSDASRAPRDDGAASDPAPDRDTTAAAEDAGPGADERDGSRMHIGQDIVNVRQGPSTGAGIVFKAERDENVTVLAEEAGWRRVRFEDGRTGWVAGFLLAD
;
A
#
# COMPACT_ATOMS: atom_id res chain seq x y z
N MET A 1 33.12 -34.53 -19.38
CA MET A 1 31.88 -33.88 -18.94
C MET A 1 31.33 -34.61 -17.75
N THR A 2 31.64 -34.13 -16.55
CA THR A 2 31.08 -34.67 -15.31
C THR A 2 29.72 -34.01 -15.05
N ARG A 3 28.83 -34.73 -14.37
CA ARG A 3 27.45 -34.30 -14.04
C ARG A 3 27.40 -32.93 -13.32
N THR A 4 28.52 -32.48 -12.75
CA THR A 4 28.72 -31.19 -12.08
C THR A 4 28.88 -30.01 -13.05
N GLU A 5 29.49 -30.21 -14.23
CA GLU A 5 29.62 -29.17 -15.27
C GLU A 5 28.27 -28.87 -15.93
N THR A 6 27.43 -29.88 -16.08
CA THR A 6 26.06 -29.73 -16.63
C THR A 6 25.14 -28.97 -15.67
N ILE A 7 25.36 -29.09 -14.35
CA ILE A 7 24.62 -28.35 -13.33
C ILE A 7 25.08 -26.88 -13.27
N ARG A 8 26.39 -26.60 -13.39
CA ARG A 8 26.92 -25.23 -13.48
C ARG A 8 26.40 -24.48 -14.72
N GLY A 9 26.37 -25.13 -15.89
CA GLY A 9 25.81 -24.53 -17.11
C GLY A 9 24.29 -24.28 -17.06
N PHE A 10 23.54 -25.07 -16.27
CA PHE A 10 22.09 -24.88 -16.09
C PHE A 10 21.77 -23.82 -15.03
N ILE A 11 22.60 -23.69 -13.99
CA ILE A 11 22.46 -22.64 -12.98
C ILE A 11 22.77 -21.26 -13.59
N LEU A 12 23.77 -21.12 -14.46
CA LEU A 12 24.11 -19.82 -15.07
C LEU A 12 23.10 -19.36 -16.14
N ALA A 13 22.40 -20.29 -16.80
CA ALA A 13 21.24 -19.96 -17.65
C ALA A 13 20.05 -19.40 -16.84
N LEU A 14 19.95 -19.76 -15.55
CA LEU A 14 19.02 -19.14 -14.59
C LEU A 14 19.51 -17.77 -14.08
N VAL A 15 20.83 -17.57 -14.00
CA VAL A 15 21.45 -16.31 -13.53
C VAL A 15 21.13 -15.12 -14.44
N LEU A 16 20.91 -15.33 -15.74
CA LEU A 16 20.48 -14.27 -16.66
C LEU A 16 18.95 -14.20 -16.89
N THR A 17 18.16 -15.14 -16.33
CA THR A 17 16.69 -15.18 -16.49
C THR A 17 15.88 -14.78 -15.25
N GLY A 18 16.50 -14.39 -14.13
CA GLY A 18 15.79 -13.70 -13.03
C GLY A 18 15.20 -14.60 -11.96
N GLY A 19 16.06 -15.15 -11.12
CA GLY A 19 15.68 -15.63 -9.80
C GLY A 19 16.61 -15.04 -8.75
N ALA A 20 16.07 -14.24 -7.84
CA ALA A 20 16.76 -13.88 -6.62
C ALA A 20 16.91 -15.13 -5.75
N THR A 21 18.13 -15.64 -5.60
CA THR A 21 18.48 -16.52 -4.49
C THR A 21 19.83 -16.09 -3.93
N ALA A 22 19.81 -15.69 -2.66
CA ALA A 22 20.93 -15.25 -1.85
C ALA A 22 21.89 -16.40 -1.49
N LEU A 23 22.60 -16.90 -2.50
CA LEU A 23 23.95 -17.44 -2.36
C LEU A 23 24.78 -16.58 -3.31
N ALA A 24 25.80 -15.88 -2.80
CA ALA A 24 26.66 -15.00 -3.58
C ALA A 24 26.98 -15.64 -4.94
N GLN A 25 26.36 -15.14 -6.01
CA GLN A 25 26.62 -15.61 -7.36
C GLN A 25 28.04 -15.13 -7.68
N GLU A 26 28.99 -16.07 -7.73
CA GLU A 26 30.34 -15.77 -8.19
C GLU A 26 30.24 -15.20 -9.61
N ALA A 27 30.95 -14.10 -9.87
CA ALA A 27 31.06 -13.52 -11.20
C ALA A 27 31.51 -14.59 -12.20
N PRO A 28 31.01 -14.56 -13.46
CA PRO A 28 31.45 -15.51 -14.46
C PRO A 28 32.97 -15.38 -14.68
N THR A 29 33.63 -16.51 -14.88
CA THR A 29 35.02 -16.49 -15.36
C THR A 29 35.12 -15.86 -16.74
N ASP A 30 36.30 -15.38 -17.13
CA ASP A 30 36.51 -14.77 -18.45
C ASP A 30 36.12 -15.71 -19.61
N ASP A 31 36.43 -17.01 -19.49
CA ASP A 31 36.07 -18.03 -20.48
C ASP A 31 34.55 -18.23 -20.57
N GLU A 32 33.84 -18.21 -19.44
CA GLU A 32 32.38 -18.31 -19.40
C GLU A 32 31.73 -17.06 -20.01
N ALA A 33 32.24 -15.88 -19.67
CA ALA A 33 31.75 -14.62 -20.21
C ALA A 33 31.98 -14.51 -21.73
N GLN A 34 33.11 -14.99 -22.24
CA GLN A 34 33.36 -15.08 -23.68
C GLN A 34 32.36 -16.03 -24.37
N GLN A 35 32.12 -17.22 -23.81
CA GLN A 35 31.13 -18.14 -24.37
C GLN A 35 29.71 -17.57 -24.35
N ILE A 36 29.34 -16.87 -23.28
CA ILE A 36 28.05 -16.15 -23.20
C ILE A 36 27.98 -15.12 -24.32
N ARG A 37 29.02 -14.30 -24.50
CA ARG A 37 29.08 -13.29 -25.56
C ARG A 37 28.93 -13.89 -26.95
N GLU A 38 29.69 -14.93 -27.28
CA GLU A 38 29.64 -15.59 -28.60
C GLU A 38 28.24 -16.13 -28.94
N ARG A 39 27.57 -16.70 -27.94
CA ARG A 39 26.21 -17.24 -28.10
C ARG A 39 25.14 -16.13 -28.17
N THR A 40 25.36 -15.03 -27.47
CA THR A 40 24.38 -13.96 -27.28
C THR A 40 24.44 -12.90 -28.38
N ALA A 41 25.64 -12.58 -28.87
CA ALA A 41 25.87 -11.56 -29.89
C ALA A 41 24.97 -11.72 -31.13
N PRO A 42 24.88 -12.88 -31.81
CA PRO A 42 24.02 -12.99 -33.00
C PRO A 42 22.53 -12.79 -32.69
N LEU A 43 22.07 -13.15 -31.49
CA LEU A 43 20.68 -12.94 -31.07
C LEU A 43 20.42 -11.46 -30.74
N ALA A 44 21.38 -10.79 -30.10
CA ALA A 44 21.29 -9.37 -29.78
C ALA A 44 21.23 -8.50 -31.05
N GLU A 45 22.03 -8.84 -32.06
CA GLU A 45 22.00 -8.20 -33.38
C GLU A 45 20.69 -8.46 -34.15
N GLN A 46 20.02 -9.59 -33.89
CA GLN A 46 18.69 -9.89 -34.43
C GLN A 46 17.54 -9.23 -33.65
N GLY A 47 17.84 -8.40 -32.66
CA GLY A 47 16.84 -7.65 -31.92
C GLY A 47 16.33 -8.34 -30.66
N ASN A 48 16.85 -9.50 -30.24
CA ASN A 48 16.36 -10.16 -29.03
C ASN A 48 16.66 -9.34 -27.77
N ALA A 49 15.63 -8.82 -27.09
CA ALA A 49 15.79 -7.91 -25.95
C ALA A 49 16.57 -8.51 -24.77
N SER A 50 16.36 -9.79 -24.44
CA SER A 50 17.13 -10.46 -23.37
C SER A 50 18.60 -10.61 -23.75
N ALA A 51 18.90 -10.92 -25.01
CA ALA A 51 20.26 -10.97 -25.50
C ALA A 51 20.94 -9.60 -25.50
N GLN A 52 20.22 -8.55 -25.91
CA GLN A 52 20.70 -7.16 -25.84
C GLN A 52 20.97 -6.73 -24.40
N TYR A 53 20.07 -7.05 -23.46
CA TYR A 53 20.30 -6.82 -22.04
C TYR A 53 21.57 -7.54 -21.55
N ASN A 54 21.76 -8.81 -21.92
CA ASN A 54 22.96 -9.56 -21.54
C ASN A 54 24.23 -8.95 -22.13
N MET A 55 24.19 -8.45 -23.38
CA MET A 55 25.31 -7.69 -23.95
C MET A 55 25.61 -6.43 -23.13
N GLY A 56 24.56 -5.72 -22.70
CA GLY A 56 24.70 -4.59 -21.78
C GLY A 56 25.43 -4.96 -20.49
N VAL A 57 25.02 -6.05 -19.82
CA VAL A 57 25.66 -6.55 -18.59
C VAL A 57 27.14 -6.89 -18.80
N LEU A 58 27.49 -7.55 -19.91
CA LEU A 58 28.89 -7.89 -20.18
C LEU A 58 29.77 -6.64 -20.28
N TYR A 59 29.28 -5.58 -20.94
CA TYR A 59 30.02 -4.33 -21.07
C TYR A 59 30.00 -3.47 -19.81
N ASP A 60 28.93 -3.51 -19.02
CA ASP A 60 28.77 -2.77 -17.76
C ASP A 60 29.72 -3.30 -16.68
N GLU A 61 29.79 -4.63 -16.56
CA GLU A 61 30.60 -5.31 -15.55
C GLU A 61 32.03 -5.61 -16.05
N GLY A 62 32.26 -5.60 -17.36
CA GLY A 62 33.55 -5.98 -17.97
C GLY A 62 33.78 -7.50 -18.00
N TYR A 63 32.73 -8.30 -18.08
CA TYR A 63 32.84 -9.75 -18.14
C TYR A 63 33.22 -10.21 -19.55
N GLY A 64 34.43 -10.76 -19.70
CA GLY A 64 34.93 -11.29 -20.99
C GLY A 64 35.13 -10.24 -22.09
N VAL A 65 34.96 -8.96 -21.76
CA VAL A 65 35.18 -7.78 -22.60
C VAL A 65 35.76 -6.65 -21.75
N GLU A 66 36.44 -5.69 -22.38
CA GLU A 66 36.81 -4.45 -21.69
C GLU A 66 35.54 -3.70 -21.27
N ARG A 67 35.45 -3.34 -19.98
CA ARG A 67 34.32 -2.58 -19.45
C ARG A 67 34.15 -1.28 -20.21
N ASN A 68 32.94 -1.03 -20.71
CA ASN A 68 32.62 0.16 -21.48
C ASN A 68 31.16 0.56 -21.24
N TYR A 69 30.97 1.56 -20.38
CA TYR A 69 29.65 2.05 -20.01
C TYR A 69 28.88 2.67 -21.18
N GLU A 70 29.53 3.33 -22.14
CA GLU A 70 28.84 3.88 -23.32
C GLU A 70 28.22 2.75 -24.16
N THR A 71 28.99 1.68 -24.39
CA THR A 71 28.50 0.48 -25.09
C THR A 71 27.40 -0.23 -24.29
N ALA A 72 27.54 -0.33 -22.97
CA ALA A 72 26.50 -0.91 -22.11
C ALA A 72 25.18 -0.12 -22.18
N LEU A 73 25.25 1.21 -22.09
CA LEU A 73 24.12 2.12 -22.19
C LEU A 73 23.37 1.93 -23.51
N GLU A 74 24.08 1.80 -24.63
CA GLU A 74 23.47 1.54 -25.94
C GLU A 74 22.72 0.20 -25.97
N TRP A 75 23.32 -0.87 -25.45
CA TRP A 75 22.68 -2.18 -25.42
C TRP A 75 21.47 -2.23 -24.50
N TYR A 76 21.57 -1.64 -23.31
CA TYR A 76 20.42 -1.49 -22.42
C TYR A 76 19.32 -0.65 -23.06
N ARG A 77 19.65 0.44 -23.76
CA ARG A 77 18.67 1.25 -24.50
C ARG A 77 17.89 0.43 -25.51
N ARG A 78 18.57 -0.37 -26.34
CA ARG A 78 17.90 -1.22 -27.34
C ARG A 78 16.96 -2.26 -26.70
N ALA A 79 17.34 -2.83 -25.56
CA ALA A 79 16.49 -3.78 -24.83
C ALA A 79 15.30 -3.07 -24.13
N ALA A 80 15.53 -1.90 -23.55
CA ALA A 80 14.53 -1.10 -22.85
C ALA A 80 13.49 -0.50 -23.80
N GLU A 81 13.88 -0.14 -25.02
CA GLU A 81 12.95 0.27 -26.09
C GLU A 81 11.96 -0.85 -26.48
N GLN A 82 12.25 -2.09 -26.09
CA GLN A 82 11.37 -3.26 -26.22
C GLN A 82 10.70 -3.64 -24.90
N GLU A 83 10.62 -2.70 -23.95
CA GLU A 83 9.92 -2.88 -22.66
C GLU A 83 10.54 -3.97 -21.77
N TYR A 84 11.84 -4.26 -21.95
CA TYR A 84 12.54 -5.20 -21.09
C TYR A 84 12.86 -4.55 -19.74
N ALA A 85 12.02 -4.78 -18.73
CA ALA A 85 12.02 -4.08 -17.44
C ALA A 85 13.38 -4.01 -16.73
N LYS A 86 14.21 -5.07 -16.80
CA LYS A 86 15.56 -5.07 -16.22
C LYS A 86 16.51 -4.10 -16.94
N ALA A 87 16.38 -3.96 -18.26
CA ALA A 87 17.17 -3.01 -19.02
C ALA A 87 16.70 -1.57 -18.77
N GLU A 88 15.39 -1.35 -18.66
CA GLU A 88 14.83 -0.06 -18.23
C GLU A 88 15.36 0.32 -16.84
N HIS A 89 15.38 -0.62 -15.89
CA HIS A 89 15.98 -0.41 -14.57
C HIS A 89 17.47 -0.05 -14.65
N ASN A 90 18.27 -0.80 -15.42
CA ASN A 90 19.70 -0.53 -15.53
C ASN A 90 19.97 0.81 -16.23
N LEU A 91 19.17 1.23 -17.22
CA LEU A 91 19.25 2.59 -17.75
C LEU A 91 18.97 3.64 -16.68
N GLY A 92 17.98 3.40 -15.82
CA GLY A 92 17.71 4.25 -14.67
C GLY A 92 18.96 4.43 -13.79
N ILE A 93 19.66 3.34 -13.48
CA ILE A 93 20.93 3.39 -12.73
C ILE A 93 21.99 4.16 -13.50
N MET A 94 22.20 3.87 -14.78
CA MET A 94 23.24 4.51 -15.58
C MET A 94 23.05 6.03 -15.67
N TYR A 95 21.81 6.51 -15.85
CA TYR A 95 21.53 7.94 -15.80
C TYR A 95 21.65 8.52 -14.38
N GLN A 96 21.30 7.77 -13.33
CA GLN A 96 21.45 8.26 -11.96
C GLN A 96 22.94 8.44 -11.59
N GLU A 97 23.80 7.53 -12.02
CA GLU A 97 25.23 7.50 -11.68
C GLU A 97 26.11 8.25 -12.68
N GLY A 98 25.60 8.54 -13.88
CA GLY A 98 26.39 9.14 -14.96
C GLY A 98 27.38 8.14 -15.59
N HIS A 99 26.97 6.88 -15.71
CA HIS A 99 27.77 5.86 -16.38
C HIS A 99 27.49 5.89 -17.89
N GLY A 100 28.52 6.11 -18.70
CA GLY A 100 28.39 6.17 -20.17
C GLY A 100 27.62 7.39 -20.70
N THR A 101 27.26 8.32 -19.81
CA THR A 101 26.53 9.57 -20.09
C THR A 101 26.73 10.52 -18.90
N GLU A 102 26.38 11.80 -19.04
CA GLU A 102 26.24 12.67 -17.86
C GLU A 102 25.09 12.20 -16.96
N ALA A 103 25.24 12.40 -15.65
CA ALA A 103 24.20 12.07 -14.68
C ALA A 103 22.95 12.94 -14.90
N ASP A 104 21.79 12.30 -14.98
CA ASP A 104 20.50 12.91 -15.25
C ASP A 104 19.42 12.25 -14.39
N PRO A 105 19.12 12.80 -13.20
CA PRO A 105 18.14 12.19 -12.29
C PRO A 105 16.71 12.23 -12.84
N GLU A 106 16.37 13.17 -13.72
CA GLU A 106 15.02 13.23 -14.32
C GLU A 106 14.82 12.06 -15.30
N ARG A 107 15.81 11.80 -16.16
CA ARG A 107 15.81 10.60 -17.02
C ARG A 107 15.87 9.31 -16.21
N ALA A 108 16.66 9.28 -15.13
CA ALA A 108 16.70 8.12 -14.26
C ALA A 108 15.29 7.80 -13.70
N ALA A 109 14.57 8.81 -13.21
CA ALA A 109 13.21 8.63 -12.71
C ALA A 109 12.23 8.18 -13.80
N GLU A 110 12.37 8.67 -15.03
CA GLU A 110 11.57 8.22 -16.17
C GLU A 110 11.78 6.72 -16.43
N TRP A 111 13.03 6.27 -16.53
CA TRP A 111 13.36 4.87 -16.78
C TRP A 111 12.96 3.95 -15.62
N PHE A 112 13.18 4.38 -14.37
CA PHE A 112 12.70 3.62 -13.21
C PHE A 112 11.18 3.54 -13.18
N ARG A 113 10.45 4.59 -13.57
CA ARG A 113 8.98 4.54 -13.67
C ARG A 113 8.51 3.50 -14.67
N ARG A 114 9.09 3.47 -15.88
CA ARG A 114 8.75 2.45 -16.89
C ARG A 114 9.02 1.03 -16.40
N ALA A 115 10.22 0.79 -15.87
CA ALA A 115 10.57 -0.51 -15.30
C ALA A 115 9.62 -0.91 -14.15
N ALA A 116 9.25 0.05 -13.30
CA ALA A 116 8.35 -0.16 -12.17
C ALA A 116 6.92 -0.50 -12.60
N GLU A 117 6.42 0.14 -13.67
CA GLU A 117 5.14 -0.14 -14.31
C GLU A 117 5.14 -1.55 -14.92
N HIS A 118 6.24 -1.97 -15.54
CA HIS A 118 6.49 -3.34 -16.02
C HIS A 118 6.85 -4.35 -14.92
N GLY A 119 6.76 -3.95 -13.65
CA GLY A 119 6.80 -4.87 -12.52
C GLY A 119 8.19 -5.20 -11.97
N GLU A 120 9.25 -4.45 -12.33
CA GLU A 120 10.59 -4.65 -11.78
C GLU A 120 10.68 -4.12 -10.32
N PRO A 121 10.78 -4.99 -9.30
CA PRO A 121 10.69 -4.55 -7.90
C PRO A 121 11.86 -3.66 -7.47
N ALA A 122 13.05 -3.85 -8.04
CA ALA A 122 14.19 -2.97 -7.78
C ALA A 122 13.95 -1.54 -8.26
N ALA A 123 13.35 -1.39 -9.45
CA ALA A 123 12.99 -0.09 -10.00
C ALA A 123 11.87 0.59 -9.21
N GLN A 124 10.88 -0.17 -8.74
CA GLN A 124 9.83 0.34 -7.86
C GLN A 124 10.43 0.92 -6.57
N ASN A 125 11.37 0.22 -5.93
CA ASN A 125 12.08 0.73 -4.75
C ASN A 125 12.91 1.99 -5.08
N ASN A 126 13.66 2.00 -6.19
CA ASN A 126 14.47 3.16 -6.56
C ASN A 126 13.59 4.39 -6.82
N LEU A 127 12.48 4.22 -7.53
CA LEU A 127 11.51 5.30 -7.75
C LEU A 127 10.90 5.79 -6.42
N ALA A 128 10.60 4.89 -5.49
CA ALA A 128 10.15 5.27 -4.15
C ALA A 128 11.18 6.14 -3.43
N VAL A 129 12.46 5.75 -3.45
CA VAL A 129 13.56 6.53 -2.86
C VAL A 129 13.70 7.90 -3.54
N MET A 130 13.55 7.98 -4.85
CA MET A 130 13.58 9.25 -5.59
C MET A 130 12.45 10.19 -5.15
N TYR A 131 11.23 9.66 -4.98
CA TYR A 131 10.11 10.44 -4.43
C TYR A 131 10.31 10.86 -2.97
N VAL A 132 10.98 10.05 -2.14
CA VAL A 132 11.34 10.46 -0.76
C VAL A 132 12.30 11.66 -0.77
N ARG A 133 13.30 11.62 -1.66
CA ARG A 133 14.39 12.59 -1.72
C ARG A 133 14.08 13.80 -2.60
N GLY A 134 13.06 13.72 -3.45
CA GLY A 134 12.80 14.75 -4.47
C GLY A 134 13.88 14.82 -5.55
N GLN A 135 14.50 13.68 -5.88
CA GLN A 135 15.56 13.61 -6.90
C GLN A 135 14.93 13.22 -8.24
N GLY A 136 15.04 14.07 -9.27
CA GLY A 136 14.47 13.81 -10.60
C GLY A 136 12.93 13.84 -10.67
N VAL A 137 12.25 13.85 -9.52
CA VAL A 137 10.81 13.99 -9.35
C VAL A 137 10.52 14.91 -8.16
N PRO A 138 9.40 15.65 -8.15
CA PRO A 138 8.98 16.38 -6.95
C PRO A 138 8.80 15.43 -5.76
N ARG A 139 9.26 15.85 -4.58
CA ARG A 139 9.13 15.05 -3.37
C ARG A 139 7.66 14.71 -3.08
N ASN A 140 7.35 13.43 -2.93
CA ASN A 140 5.99 12.94 -2.67
C ASN A 140 6.02 11.62 -1.88
N LEU A 141 5.77 11.70 -0.56
CA LEU A 141 5.80 10.52 0.31
C LEU A 141 4.65 9.54 0.04
N GLY A 142 3.50 10.02 -0.44
CA GLY A 142 2.37 9.16 -0.79
C GLY A 142 2.70 8.27 -2.00
N GLU A 143 3.28 8.85 -3.05
CA GLU A 143 3.79 8.07 -4.19
C GLU A 143 4.94 7.14 -3.78
N ALA A 144 5.87 7.63 -2.94
CA ALA A 144 6.93 6.78 -2.43
C ALA A 144 6.40 5.53 -1.70
N ALA A 145 5.40 5.69 -0.83
CA ALA A 145 4.79 4.59 -0.10
C ALA A 145 4.09 3.59 -1.04
N LYS A 146 3.39 4.06 -2.09
CA LYS A 146 2.75 3.18 -3.09
C LYS A 146 3.78 2.31 -3.81
N TRP A 147 4.85 2.92 -4.32
CA TRP A 147 5.89 2.19 -5.04
C TRP A 147 6.67 1.24 -4.13
N ALA A 148 7.00 1.67 -2.91
CA ALA A 148 7.66 0.82 -1.93
C ALA A 148 6.76 -0.35 -1.46
N ALA A 149 5.46 -0.13 -1.27
CA ALA A 149 4.50 -1.20 -0.94
C ALA A 149 4.44 -2.25 -2.05
N ARG A 150 4.32 -1.82 -3.32
CA ARG A 150 4.33 -2.73 -4.47
C ARG A 150 5.64 -3.52 -4.59
N ALA A 151 6.78 -2.86 -4.35
CA ALA A 151 8.09 -3.49 -4.36
C ALA A 151 8.22 -4.54 -3.23
N ALA A 152 7.77 -4.20 -2.03
CA ALA A 152 7.81 -5.07 -0.86
C ALA A 152 6.90 -6.30 -1.05
N GLU A 153 5.71 -6.12 -1.59
CA GLU A 153 4.80 -7.21 -1.97
C GLU A 153 5.44 -8.16 -2.99
N ALA A 154 6.21 -7.62 -3.94
CA ALA A 154 6.97 -8.38 -4.93
C ALA A 154 8.30 -8.96 -4.38
N GLY A 155 8.57 -8.87 -3.08
CA GLY A 155 9.72 -9.47 -2.41
C GLY A 155 11.00 -8.63 -2.39
N ASN A 156 10.93 -7.32 -2.70
CA ASN A 156 12.07 -6.43 -2.55
C ASN A 156 12.35 -6.13 -1.06
N GLU A 157 13.42 -6.71 -0.52
CA GLU A 157 13.78 -6.58 0.89
C GLU A 157 14.17 -5.14 1.29
N SER A 158 14.79 -4.37 0.39
CA SER A 158 15.10 -2.96 0.65
C SER A 158 13.83 -2.12 0.79
N ALA A 159 12.84 -2.35 -0.07
CA ALA A 159 11.54 -1.69 0.05
C ALA A 159 10.82 -2.09 1.33
N ARG A 160 10.85 -3.38 1.68
CA ARG A 160 10.28 -3.89 2.94
C ARG A 160 10.91 -3.24 4.17
N ALA A 161 12.22 -2.99 4.14
CA ALA A 161 12.93 -2.29 5.21
C ALA A 161 12.64 -0.78 5.23
N ASN A 162 12.48 -0.15 4.07
CA ASN A 162 12.27 1.29 3.94
C ASN A 162 10.83 1.73 4.20
N LEU A 163 9.84 0.90 3.84
CA LEU A 163 8.42 1.24 3.86
C LEU A 163 7.89 1.67 5.24
N PRO A 164 8.25 1.02 6.37
CA PRO A 164 7.86 1.51 7.69
C PRO A 164 8.28 2.97 7.93
N HIS A 165 9.50 3.34 7.55
CA HIS A 165 10.01 4.70 7.72
C HIS A 165 9.29 5.72 6.83
N ILE A 166 8.87 5.31 5.63
CA ILE A 166 8.06 6.17 4.74
C ILE A 166 6.66 6.34 5.34
N ALA A 167 6.05 5.26 5.81
CA ALA A 167 4.72 5.27 6.43
C ALA A 167 4.67 6.14 7.68
N ASP A 168 5.69 6.07 8.54
CA ASP A 168 5.78 6.88 9.77
C ASP A 168 5.92 8.38 9.50
N ALA A 169 6.31 8.76 8.28
CA ALA A 169 6.40 10.15 7.84
C ALA A 169 5.09 10.67 7.19
N LEU A 170 4.05 9.84 7.10
CA LEU A 170 2.74 10.19 6.54
C LEU A 170 1.70 10.42 7.66
N PRO A 171 0.62 11.17 7.38
CA PRO A 171 -0.45 11.36 8.35
C PRO A 171 -1.14 10.02 8.69
N ASP A 172 -1.32 9.79 9.99
CA ASP A 172 -1.98 8.62 10.53
C ASP A 172 -3.49 8.81 10.60
N SER A 173 -4.24 7.73 10.45
CA SER A 173 -5.68 7.68 10.67
C SER A 173 -6.11 6.26 11.04
N ARG A 174 -7.41 6.07 11.28
CA ARG A 174 -8.03 4.79 11.60
C ARG A 174 -9.32 4.65 10.80
N ILE A 175 -9.63 3.41 10.43
CA ILE A 175 -10.93 3.10 9.85
C ILE A 175 -11.98 3.28 10.94
N GLU A 176 -13.04 4.04 10.64
CA GLU A 176 -14.16 4.16 11.56
C GLU A 176 -15.18 3.07 11.29
N GLY A 177 -15.26 2.15 12.26
CA GLY A 177 -16.25 1.07 12.40
C GLY A 177 -15.98 -0.18 11.58
N ASP A 178 -16.94 -1.10 11.60
CA ASP A 178 -16.64 -2.51 11.28
C ASP A 178 -17.06 -2.90 9.86
N ASN A 179 -16.29 -3.78 9.21
CA ASN A 179 -16.62 -4.31 7.89
C ASN A 179 -16.73 -3.25 6.77
N VAL A 180 -15.84 -2.27 6.79
CA VAL A 180 -15.68 -1.20 5.80
C VAL A 180 -15.03 -1.76 4.53
N ASN A 181 -15.65 -1.50 3.37
CA ASN A 181 -15.12 -1.94 2.09
C ASN A 181 -13.96 -1.04 1.64
N ILE A 182 -12.79 -1.65 1.43
CA ILE A 182 -11.61 -1.04 0.83
C ILE A 182 -11.59 -1.39 -0.65
N ARG A 183 -11.41 -0.40 -1.51
CA ARG A 183 -11.66 -0.54 -2.95
C ARG A 183 -10.42 -0.32 -3.79
N SER A 184 -10.45 -0.85 -5.02
CA SER A 184 -9.34 -0.70 -5.96
C SER A 184 -9.21 0.72 -6.52
N GLU A 185 -10.30 1.46 -6.57
CA GLU A 185 -10.40 2.80 -7.16
C GLU A 185 -11.37 3.68 -6.33
N PRO A 186 -11.32 5.01 -6.45
CA PRO A 186 -12.19 5.95 -5.72
C PRO A 186 -13.62 5.97 -6.30
N SER A 187 -14.29 4.81 -6.26
CA SER A 187 -15.63 4.63 -6.79
C SER A 187 -16.42 3.61 -5.97
N ARG A 188 -17.71 3.87 -5.80
CA ARG A 188 -18.63 2.93 -5.11
C ARG A 188 -18.84 1.64 -5.91
N GLN A 189 -18.55 1.65 -7.21
CA GLN A 189 -18.67 0.49 -8.09
C GLN A 189 -17.35 -0.28 -8.23
N ALA A 190 -16.25 0.26 -7.69
CA ALA A 190 -14.95 -0.38 -7.78
C ALA A 190 -14.93 -1.70 -6.99
N ARG A 191 -14.13 -2.65 -7.49
CA ARG A 191 -13.89 -3.95 -6.87
C ARG A 191 -13.46 -3.75 -5.41
N VAL A 192 -14.09 -4.49 -4.51
CA VAL A 192 -13.68 -4.56 -3.10
C VAL A 192 -12.41 -5.42 -3.02
N LEU A 193 -11.33 -4.84 -2.48
CA LEU A 193 -10.05 -5.49 -2.26
C LEU A 193 -10.05 -6.26 -0.93
N ARG A 194 -10.56 -5.63 0.13
CA ARG A 194 -10.70 -6.22 1.45
C ARG A 194 -11.81 -5.53 2.25
N GLN A 195 -12.20 -6.18 3.33
CA GLN A 195 -12.95 -5.54 4.42
C GLN A 195 -11.95 -5.12 5.51
N ALA A 196 -12.27 -4.02 6.18
CA ALA A 196 -11.49 -3.45 7.27
C ALA A 196 -12.41 -3.12 8.45
N ASP A 197 -11.85 -3.05 9.65
CA ASP A 197 -12.61 -2.70 10.86
C ASP A 197 -11.90 -1.64 11.70
N ALA A 198 -12.50 -1.26 12.83
CA ALA A 198 -11.98 -0.20 13.69
C ALA A 198 -10.60 -0.49 14.29
N SER A 199 -10.10 -1.73 14.20
CA SER A 199 -8.74 -2.09 14.62
C SER A 199 -7.69 -1.86 13.54
N ASP A 200 -8.09 -1.63 12.28
CA ASP A 200 -7.16 -1.35 11.19
C ASP A 200 -6.62 0.10 11.28
N GLU A 201 -5.30 0.19 11.46
CA GLU A 201 -4.55 1.44 11.38
C GLU A 201 -4.06 1.68 9.95
N VAL A 202 -4.19 2.92 9.50
CA VAL A 202 -3.83 3.31 8.14
C VAL A 202 -3.06 4.62 8.12
N VAL A 203 -2.22 4.79 7.10
CA VAL A 203 -1.66 6.10 6.75
C VAL A 203 -2.31 6.63 5.47
N LEU A 204 -2.43 7.95 5.39
CA LEU A 204 -3.10 8.62 4.29
C LEU A 204 -2.12 8.92 3.16
N LEU A 205 -2.41 8.45 1.94
CA LEU A 205 -1.53 8.57 0.78
C LEU A 205 -1.92 9.72 -0.14
N ALA A 206 -3.20 9.80 -0.50
CA ALA A 206 -3.74 10.78 -1.45
C ALA A 206 -5.25 10.96 -1.25
N ARG A 207 -5.78 12.10 -1.69
CA ARG A 207 -7.22 12.40 -1.69
C ARG A 207 -7.70 12.55 -3.14
N ASP A 208 -8.88 12.02 -3.42
CA ASP A 208 -9.59 12.21 -4.69
C ASP A 208 -11.10 12.34 -4.41
N GLY A 209 -11.58 13.59 -4.41
CA GLY A 209 -12.96 13.93 -4.03
C GLY A 209 -13.33 13.38 -2.66
N ASP A 210 -14.39 12.58 -2.62
CA ASP A 210 -14.92 11.93 -1.41
C ASP A 210 -14.15 10.66 -0.97
N TRP A 211 -13.01 10.39 -1.60
CA TRP A 211 -12.20 9.20 -1.34
C TRP A 211 -10.79 9.54 -0.90
N THR A 212 -10.24 8.65 -0.08
CA THR A 212 -8.86 8.68 0.37
C THR A 212 -8.19 7.38 0.03
N GLN A 213 -7.02 7.47 -0.58
CA GLN A 213 -6.14 6.33 -0.73
C GLN A 213 -5.36 6.14 0.56
N VAL A 214 -5.39 4.91 1.07
CA VAL A 214 -4.79 4.53 2.35
C VAL A 214 -3.82 3.37 2.15
N LEU A 215 -2.84 3.30 3.05
CA LEU A 215 -1.92 2.17 3.22
C LEU A 215 -2.16 1.58 4.61
N PHE A 216 -2.40 0.27 4.68
CA PHE A 216 -2.61 -0.43 5.94
C PHE A 216 -1.28 -0.66 6.65
N ARG A 217 -1.18 -0.35 7.95
CA ARG A 217 0.05 -0.55 8.72
C ARG A 217 0.38 -2.03 8.97
N SER A 218 -0.63 -2.90 8.95
CA SER A 218 -0.50 -4.32 9.26
C SER A 218 0.18 -5.13 8.15
N ASP A 219 -0.17 -4.85 6.90
CA ASP A 219 0.24 -5.63 5.73
C ASP A 219 0.70 -4.79 4.54
N TYR A 220 0.67 -3.45 4.67
CA TYR A 220 0.99 -2.51 3.60
C TYR A 220 0.13 -2.64 2.34
N ALA A 221 -1.08 -3.22 2.47
CA ALA A 221 -2.04 -3.16 1.39
C ALA A 221 -2.42 -1.71 1.09
N VAL A 222 -2.61 -1.38 -0.19
CA VAL A 222 -3.06 -0.06 -0.65
C VAL A 222 -4.50 -0.18 -1.17
N GLY A 223 -5.34 0.77 -0.81
CA GLY A 223 -6.71 0.84 -1.35
C GLY A 223 -7.39 2.17 -1.08
N TRP A 224 -8.64 2.26 -1.52
CA TRP A 224 -9.46 3.47 -1.40
C TRP A 224 -10.61 3.26 -0.43
N VAL A 225 -10.85 4.27 0.40
CA VAL A 225 -11.94 4.31 1.38
C VAL A 225 -12.61 5.69 1.34
N ALA A 226 -13.92 5.73 1.59
CA ALA A 226 -14.65 7.00 1.60
C ALA A 226 -14.22 7.86 2.79
N ASN A 227 -14.12 9.18 2.59
CA ASN A 227 -13.56 10.12 3.56
C ASN A 227 -14.23 10.09 4.93
N PHE A 228 -15.56 9.93 4.96
CA PHE A 228 -16.33 9.92 6.21
C PHE A 228 -16.19 8.61 7.02
N LEU A 229 -15.48 7.61 6.48
CA LEU A 229 -15.16 6.34 7.15
C LEU A 229 -13.74 6.36 7.74
N LEU A 230 -13.11 7.53 7.80
CA LEU A 230 -11.79 7.73 8.37
C LEU A 230 -11.91 8.68 9.55
N ALA A 231 -11.21 8.32 10.63
CA ALA A 231 -11.01 9.22 11.75
C ALA A 231 -10.18 10.44 11.33
N GLU A 232 -10.26 11.50 12.13
CA GLU A 232 -9.42 12.68 11.92
C GLU A 232 -7.94 12.29 11.86
N ALA A 233 -7.24 12.84 10.86
CA ALA A 233 -5.85 12.50 10.64
C ALA A 233 -4.96 13.11 11.73
N THR A 234 -4.07 12.31 12.30
CA THR A 234 -3.05 12.79 13.23
C THR A 234 -1.74 13.07 12.51
N ALA A 235 -0.99 14.04 13.03
CA ALA A 235 0.33 14.36 12.49
C ALA A 235 1.25 13.11 12.52
N PRO A 236 2.20 13.00 11.57
CA PRO A 236 3.14 11.88 11.53
C PRO A 236 3.88 11.73 12.87
N GLY A 237 3.99 10.50 13.38
CA GLY A 237 4.67 10.22 14.66
C GLY A 237 3.87 10.53 15.93
N GLY A 238 2.55 10.76 15.82
CA GLY A 238 1.65 11.02 16.96
C GLY A 238 1.23 9.78 17.76
N GLY A 239 1.62 8.57 17.32
CA GLY A 239 1.32 7.31 18.00
C GLY A 239 2.36 6.94 19.06
N ALA A 240 1.96 6.99 20.33
CA ALA A 240 2.69 6.56 21.53
C ALA A 240 3.83 7.47 22.05
N ALA A 241 3.51 8.72 22.39
CA ALA A 241 4.11 9.34 23.57
C ALA A 241 3.51 8.69 24.83
N GLN A 242 3.98 7.49 25.21
CA GLN A 242 3.77 7.00 26.57
C GLN A 242 4.55 7.89 27.52
N SER A 243 3.86 8.39 28.55
CA SER A 243 4.40 9.21 29.63
C SER A 243 5.72 8.67 30.16
N THR A 244 6.84 9.26 29.76
CA THR A 244 8.04 9.24 30.58
C THR A 244 7.90 10.37 31.59
N SER A 245 7.53 9.98 32.81
CA SER A 245 7.66 10.80 34.01
C SER A 245 8.99 11.54 34.00
N GLU A 246 8.95 12.86 34.04
CA GLU A 246 10.10 13.69 34.37
C GLU A 246 10.56 13.33 35.79
N VAL A 247 11.70 12.64 35.87
CA VAL A 247 12.50 12.59 37.08
C VAL A 247 13.27 13.90 37.12
N THR A 248 12.77 14.87 37.88
CA THR A 248 13.62 15.93 38.43
C THR A 248 13.67 15.76 39.94
N SER A 249 14.82 15.29 40.40
CA SER A 249 15.26 15.35 41.79
C SER A 249 15.41 16.80 42.23
N ASP A 250 14.74 17.21 43.31
CA ASP A 250 15.42 17.92 44.40
C ASP A 250 14.61 17.80 45.71
N ALA A 251 15.34 17.59 46.80
CA ALA A 251 14.85 17.33 48.13
C ALA A 251 14.70 18.64 48.91
N SER A 252 13.65 18.77 49.73
CA SER A 252 13.70 19.42 51.06
C SER A 252 12.36 19.40 51.82
N ARG A 253 12.36 18.62 52.92
CA ARG A 253 11.90 19.03 54.27
C ARG A 253 10.40 18.91 54.68
N ALA A 254 10.11 17.75 55.29
CA ALA A 254 9.52 17.50 56.64
C ALA A 254 8.04 17.83 56.97
N PRO A 255 7.43 17.10 57.94
CA PRO A 255 6.03 16.66 57.91
C PRO A 255 5.11 17.33 58.95
N ARG A 256 3.80 17.08 58.81
CA ARG A 256 2.73 16.96 59.85
C ARG A 256 1.41 16.63 59.11
N ASP A 257 0.63 15.60 59.40
CA ASP A 257 -0.02 15.05 60.61
C ASP A 257 -1.54 15.31 60.55
N ASP A 258 -2.28 14.21 60.74
CA ASP A 258 -3.70 14.04 61.13
C ASP A 258 -4.88 14.56 60.29
N GLY A 259 -5.84 13.64 60.06
CA GLY A 259 -7.21 14.00 59.70
C GLY A 259 -8.04 12.83 59.13
N ALA A 260 -8.66 12.06 60.02
CA ALA A 260 -9.45 10.86 59.75
C ALA A 260 -10.89 11.10 59.24
N ALA A 261 -11.53 9.97 58.88
CA ALA A 261 -12.98 9.68 58.81
C ALA A 261 -13.75 10.19 57.57
N SER A 262 -14.74 9.52 56.99
CA SER A 262 -15.35 8.19 57.15
C SER A 262 -16.39 7.99 56.01
N ASP A 263 -16.50 6.75 55.52
CA ASP A 263 -17.74 6.04 55.13
C ASP A 263 -18.55 6.35 53.84
N PRO A 264 -19.34 5.36 53.34
CA PRO A 264 -19.26 4.91 51.95
C PRO A 264 -20.60 4.91 51.16
N ALA A 265 -20.47 4.68 49.82
CA ALA A 265 -21.34 3.97 48.84
C ALA A 265 -22.88 4.30 48.80
N PRO A 266 -23.58 4.07 47.66
CA PRO A 266 -23.80 2.70 47.17
C PRO A 266 -23.74 2.51 45.65
N ASP A 267 -23.49 1.26 45.29
CA ASP A 267 -23.71 0.63 44.00
C ASP A 267 -25.08 0.95 43.39
N ARG A 268 -25.10 1.15 42.07
CA ARG A 268 -26.24 0.75 41.22
C ARG A 268 -25.75 0.17 39.90
N ASP A 269 -25.65 -1.14 39.93
CA ASP A 269 -25.88 -2.03 38.80
C ASP A 269 -27.35 -1.89 38.35
N THR A 270 -27.58 -1.48 37.11
CA THR A 270 -28.83 -1.77 36.39
C THR A 270 -28.51 -1.95 34.92
N THR A 271 -28.34 -3.22 34.55
CA THR A 271 -28.68 -3.76 33.24
C THR A 271 -30.12 -3.34 32.87
N ALA A 272 -30.25 -2.52 31.82
CA ALA A 272 -31.54 -2.25 31.19
C ALA A 272 -31.59 -3.04 29.88
N ALA A 273 -32.30 -4.15 29.92
CA ALA A 273 -32.78 -4.86 28.74
C ALA A 273 -33.63 -3.91 27.89
N ALA A 274 -33.37 -3.89 26.58
CA ALA A 274 -34.23 -3.22 25.63
C ALA A 274 -35.57 -3.98 25.56
N GLU A 275 -36.61 -3.36 26.13
CA GLU A 275 -37.98 -3.80 25.99
C GLU A 275 -38.49 -3.54 24.57
N ASP A 276 -39.11 -4.59 24.04
CA ASP A 276 -39.96 -4.65 22.87
C ASP A 276 -41.13 -3.65 23.00
N ALA A 277 -41.06 -2.55 22.25
CA ALA A 277 -42.17 -1.61 22.09
C ALA A 277 -42.87 -1.90 20.76
N GLY A 278 -44.03 -2.56 20.85
CA GLY A 278 -45.01 -2.71 19.78
C GLY A 278 -45.58 -1.37 19.26
N PRO A 279 -46.35 -1.41 18.17
CA PRO A 279 -46.38 -0.35 17.16
C PRO A 279 -47.32 0.80 17.54
N GLY A 280 -46.82 2.02 17.43
CA GLY A 280 -47.61 3.23 17.70
C GLY A 280 -46.83 4.50 17.47
N ALA A 281 -46.35 4.73 16.24
CA ALA A 281 -45.89 6.04 15.80
C ALA A 281 -46.00 6.14 14.28
N ASP A 282 -47.01 6.91 13.83
CA ASP A 282 -47.01 7.74 12.61
C ASP A 282 -46.29 7.10 11.40
N GLU A 283 -47.02 6.30 10.60
CA GLU A 283 -46.61 5.95 9.23
C GLU A 283 -46.58 7.21 8.37
N ARG A 284 -45.53 8.02 8.54
CA ARG A 284 -45.14 8.98 7.52
C ARG A 284 -44.66 8.15 6.35
N ASP A 285 -45.28 8.39 5.19
CA ASP A 285 -44.87 7.87 3.89
C ASP A 285 -43.43 8.32 3.62
N GLY A 286 -42.48 7.52 4.11
CA GLY A 286 -41.06 7.78 3.98
C GLY A 286 -40.66 7.73 2.51
N SER A 287 -39.68 8.52 2.11
CA SER A 287 -39.16 8.46 0.74
C SER A 287 -38.77 7.02 0.39
N ARG A 288 -39.34 6.51 -0.70
CA ARG A 288 -38.95 5.22 -1.28
C ARG A 288 -37.61 5.39 -1.98
N MET A 289 -36.72 4.46 -1.70
CA MET A 289 -35.36 4.37 -2.24
C MET A 289 -35.02 2.91 -2.45
N HIS A 290 -33.86 2.64 -3.04
CA HIS A 290 -33.32 1.29 -3.13
C HIS A 290 -31.83 1.25 -2.76
N ILE A 291 -31.35 0.05 -2.45
CA ILE A 291 -29.94 -0.20 -2.19
C ILE A 291 -29.14 -0.04 -3.51
N GLY A 292 -28.32 1.00 -3.61
CA GLY A 292 -27.59 1.34 -4.85
C GLY A 292 -26.30 0.54 -5.08
N GLN A 293 -26.04 -0.51 -4.30
CA GLN A 293 -24.74 -1.19 -4.18
C GLN A 293 -24.93 -2.70 -4.05
N ASP A 294 -23.98 -3.50 -4.53
CA ASP A 294 -24.11 -4.97 -4.58
C ASP A 294 -24.42 -5.58 -3.21
N ILE A 295 -23.70 -5.14 -2.18
CA ILE A 295 -23.91 -5.57 -0.80
C ILE A 295 -23.70 -4.37 0.15
N VAL A 296 -24.71 -4.09 0.99
CA VAL A 296 -24.71 -3.02 1.99
C VAL A 296 -24.92 -3.59 3.39
N ASN A 297 -24.09 -3.17 4.34
CA ASN A 297 -24.27 -3.53 5.74
C ASN A 297 -25.43 -2.70 6.33
N VAL A 298 -26.44 -3.39 6.85
CA VAL A 298 -27.55 -2.79 7.60
C VAL A 298 -27.24 -2.93 9.09
N ARG A 299 -27.25 -1.81 9.82
CA ARG A 299 -26.71 -1.70 11.18
C ARG A 299 -27.77 -1.45 12.24
N GLN A 300 -27.41 -1.74 13.50
CA GLN A 300 -28.26 -1.49 14.66
C GLN A 300 -28.43 0.01 14.98
N GLY A 301 -27.50 0.86 14.56
CA GLY A 301 -27.49 2.30 14.86
C GLY A 301 -26.83 3.14 13.77
N PRO A 302 -26.94 4.49 13.83
CA PRO A 302 -26.45 5.44 12.85
C PRO A 302 -24.92 5.65 12.95
N SER A 303 -24.16 4.57 13.05
CA SER A 303 -22.70 4.63 13.09
C SER A 303 -22.11 3.38 12.49
N THR A 304 -20.88 3.50 11.99
CA THR A 304 -20.13 2.36 11.49
C THR A 304 -19.70 1.40 12.61
N GLY A 305 -19.60 1.87 13.85
CA GLY A 305 -19.34 1.03 15.03
C GLY A 305 -20.58 0.31 15.56
N ALA A 306 -21.78 0.61 15.03
CA ALA A 306 -22.97 -0.14 15.37
C ALA A 306 -22.93 -1.52 14.68
N GLY A 307 -23.25 -2.56 15.46
CA GLY A 307 -23.25 -3.94 15.00
C GLY A 307 -24.10 -4.14 13.74
N ILE A 308 -23.63 -5.00 12.85
CA ILE A 308 -24.35 -5.37 11.63
C ILE A 308 -25.47 -6.32 12.01
N VAL A 309 -26.69 -6.03 11.55
CA VAL A 309 -27.87 -6.89 11.75
C VAL A 309 -27.98 -7.88 10.60
N PHE A 310 -27.82 -7.38 9.37
CA PHE A 310 -27.82 -8.19 8.15
C PHE A 310 -27.15 -7.42 6.99
N LYS A 311 -26.96 -8.11 5.87
CA LYS A 311 -26.49 -7.52 4.62
C LYS A 311 -27.66 -7.45 3.64
N ALA A 312 -27.81 -6.30 3.00
CA ALA A 312 -28.78 -6.06 1.94
C ALA A 312 -28.09 -6.10 0.58
N GLU A 313 -28.78 -6.63 -0.43
CA GLU A 313 -28.34 -6.76 -1.81
C GLU A 313 -28.79 -5.54 -2.64
N ARG A 314 -28.16 -5.35 -3.81
CA ARG A 314 -28.53 -4.30 -4.75
C ARG A 314 -30.02 -4.40 -5.13
N ASP A 315 -30.63 -3.23 -5.34
CA ASP A 315 -32.00 -3.04 -5.79
C ASP A 315 -33.07 -3.52 -4.79
N GLU A 316 -32.68 -3.92 -3.56
CA GLU A 316 -33.65 -4.07 -2.49
C GLU A 316 -34.30 -2.73 -2.17
N ASN A 317 -35.63 -2.67 -2.31
CA ASN A 317 -36.41 -1.46 -2.04
C ASN A 317 -36.52 -1.21 -0.53
N VAL A 318 -36.41 0.06 -0.17
CA VAL A 318 -36.52 0.52 1.21
C VAL A 318 -37.37 1.77 1.33
N THR A 319 -38.00 1.91 2.50
CA THR A 319 -38.66 3.14 2.94
C THR A 319 -37.79 3.82 4.00
N VAL A 320 -37.43 5.08 3.80
CA VAL A 320 -36.65 5.85 4.78
C VAL A 320 -37.56 6.28 5.94
N LEU A 321 -37.27 5.81 7.14
CA LEU A 321 -38.03 6.09 8.36
C LEU A 321 -37.48 7.29 9.16
N ALA A 322 -36.16 7.50 9.14
CA ALA A 322 -35.49 8.58 9.86
C ALA A 322 -34.11 8.87 9.25
N GLU A 323 -33.55 10.04 9.54
CA GLU A 323 -32.20 10.42 9.13
C GLU A 323 -31.43 11.00 10.34
N GLU A 324 -30.19 10.55 10.52
CA GLU A 324 -29.31 10.98 11.61
C GLU A 324 -27.85 10.90 11.18
N ALA A 325 -27.09 11.99 11.29
CA ALA A 325 -25.65 12.04 11.02
C ALA A 325 -25.21 11.42 9.67
N GLY A 326 -26.00 11.60 8.60
CA GLY A 326 -25.73 11.02 7.28
C GLY A 326 -26.12 9.55 7.13
N TRP A 327 -26.75 8.95 8.14
CA TRP A 327 -27.37 7.62 8.10
C TRP A 327 -28.88 7.74 7.94
N ARG A 328 -29.47 6.76 7.27
CA ARG A 328 -30.91 6.62 7.12
C ARG A 328 -31.36 5.34 7.81
N ARG A 329 -32.32 5.47 8.74
CA ARG A 329 -33.05 4.31 9.25
C ARG A 329 -34.03 3.88 8.17
N VAL A 330 -33.95 2.64 7.74
CA VAL A 330 -34.73 2.11 6.63
C VAL A 330 -35.57 0.92 7.04
N ARG A 331 -36.69 0.72 6.34
CA ARG A 331 -37.52 -0.48 6.38
C ARG A 331 -37.53 -1.13 5.01
N PHE A 332 -37.20 -2.41 4.95
CA PHE A 332 -37.24 -3.23 3.74
C PHE A 332 -38.66 -3.74 3.48
N GLU A 333 -38.95 -4.17 2.26
CA GLU A 333 -40.27 -4.69 1.88
C GLU A 333 -40.69 -5.93 2.69
N ASP A 334 -39.73 -6.74 3.13
CA ASP A 334 -39.95 -7.90 4.00
C ASP A 334 -40.10 -7.56 5.49
N GLY A 335 -40.10 -6.27 5.83
CA GLY A 335 -40.29 -5.78 7.20
C GLY A 335 -39.01 -5.68 8.04
N ARG A 336 -37.86 -6.15 7.55
CA ARG A 336 -36.57 -5.93 8.24
C ARG A 336 -36.30 -4.42 8.36
N THR A 337 -35.64 -4.02 9.45
CA THR A 337 -35.24 -2.61 9.66
C THR A 337 -33.81 -2.50 10.13
N GLY A 338 -33.22 -1.34 9.87
CA GLY A 338 -31.92 -0.97 10.43
C GLY A 338 -31.41 0.33 9.82
N TRP A 339 -30.13 0.62 10.03
CA TRP A 339 -29.50 1.85 9.57
C TRP A 339 -28.54 1.59 8.42
N VAL A 340 -28.65 2.41 7.38
CA VAL A 340 -27.81 2.39 6.19
C VAL A 340 -27.22 3.77 5.98
N ALA A 341 -25.94 3.86 5.65
CA ALA A 341 -25.34 5.16 5.35
C ALA A 341 -26.01 5.76 4.10
N GLY A 342 -26.49 7.00 4.20
CA GLY A 342 -27.44 7.59 3.23
C GLY A 342 -26.92 7.63 1.80
N PHE A 343 -25.60 7.76 1.61
CA PHE A 343 -24.96 7.76 0.29
C PHE A 343 -24.97 6.40 -0.43
N LEU A 344 -25.34 5.31 0.26
CA LEU A 344 -25.49 3.96 -0.30
C LEU A 344 -26.91 3.73 -0.85
N LEU A 345 -27.83 4.67 -0.62
CA LEU A 345 -29.20 4.62 -1.10
C LEU A 345 -29.36 5.48 -2.34
N ALA A 346 -30.14 4.99 -3.30
CA ALA A 346 -30.48 5.67 -4.53
C ALA A 346 -32.00 5.94 -4.60
N ASP A 347 -32.35 7.04 -5.26
CA ASP A 347 -33.74 7.45 -5.50
C ASP A 347 -34.48 6.49 -6.46
#